data_AF-A0AAN7NZZ8-F1
#
_entry.id   AF-A0AAN7NZZ8-F1
#
_cell.length_a   1.000
_cell.length_b   1.000
_cell.length_c   1.000
_cell.angle_alpha   90.00
_cell.angle_beta   90.00
_cell.angle_gamma   90.00
#
_symmetry.space_group_name_H-M   'P 1'
#
loop_
_entity.id
_entity.type
_entity.pdbx_description
1 polymer ?
#
loop_
_entity_poly.entity_id
_entity_poly.type
_entity_poly.pdbx_seq_one_letter_code
_entity_poly.pdbx_strand_id
1 'polypeptide(L)'
;MLPAKTILELESFNEKLMQEDTIGQVCTHLQVLGGKGLFDTTRTILGTIIHQDLAVECNWSGKNNKPAFSKFKNVVLLILGAVRQHSLLKDNTQKEVEDIIKGWFRTATDRNGGRSRLSKQQMNHYYVIIHYSFFLF
;
A
#
# COMPACT_ATOMS: atom_id res chain seq x y z
N MET A 1 -7.78 -9.48 8.44
CA MET A 1 -6.92 -10.41 7.67
C MET A 1 -6.20 -9.60 6.61
N LEU A 2 -4.96 -9.94 6.27
CA LEU A 2 -4.26 -9.26 5.18
C LEU A 2 -4.91 -9.65 3.82
N PRO A 3 -4.91 -8.75 2.82
CA PRO A 3 -4.39 -7.38 2.87
C PRO A 3 -5.29 -6.44 3.69
N ALA A 4 -4.66 -5.53 4.47
CA ALA A 4 -5.36 -4.55 5.28
C ALA A 4 -6.11 -3.54 4.41
N LYS A 5 -7.42 -3.38 4.66
CA LYS A 5 -8.32 -2.48 3.93
C LYS A 5 -8.52 -1.15 4.63
N THR A 6 -8.26 -1.09 5.94
CA THR A 6 -8.45 0.10 6.76
C THR A 6 -7.22 0.40 7.60
N ILE A 7 -7.10 1.64 8.09
CA ILE A 7 -6.03 2.02 9.02
C ILE A 7 -6.09 1.21 10.30
N LEU A 8 -7.28 0.97 10.85
CA LEU A 8 -7.46 0.18 12.07
C LEU A 8 -6.94 -1.25 11.89
N GLU A 9 -7.17 -1.86 10.73
CA GLU A 9 -6.62 -3.18 10.42
C GLU A 9 -5.09 -3.16 10.31
N LEU A 10 -4.53 -2.09 9.74
CA LEU A 10 -3.08 -1.91 9.63
C LEU A 10 -2.42 -1.63 10.98
N GLU A 11 -3.08 -0.87 11.86
CA GLU A 11 -2.68 -0.65 13.26
C GLU A 11 -2.67 -1.96 14.04
N SER A 12 -3.80 -2.69 13.99
CA SER A 12 -3.93 -4.00 14.62
C SER A 12 -2.87 -4.99 14.13
N PHE A 13 -2.53 -4.95 12.83
CA PHE A 13 -1.47 -5.78 12.27
C PHE A 13 -0.10 -5.33 12.78
N ASN A 14 0.19 -4.03 12.80
CA ASN A 14 1.44 -3.48 13.31
C ASN A 14 1.67 -3.82 14.79
N GLU A 15 0.62 -3.84 15.61
CA GLU A 15 0.68 -4.25 17.01
C GLU A 15 0.93 -5.76 17.17
N LYS A 16 0.26 -6.60 16.37
CA LYS A 16 0.49 -8.05 16.38
C LYS A 16 1.92 -8.43 16.02
N LEU A 17 2.55 -7.65 15.13
CA LEU A 17 3.97 -7.82 14.79
C LEU A 17 4.93 -7.51 15.96
N MET A 18 4.47 -7.04 17.12
CA MET A 18 5.34 -6.97 18.31
C MET A 18 5.67 -8.34 18.89
N GLN A 19 4.94 -9.40 18.50
CA GLN A 19 5.21 -10.77 18.95
C GLN A 19 6.24 -11.43 18.03
N GLU A 20 7.36 -11.88 18.61
CA GLU A 20 8.55 -12.37 17.90
C GLU A 20 8.23 -13.56 16.96
N ASP A 21 7.40 -14.51 17.41
CA ASP A 21 6.95 -15.65 16.62
C ASP A 21 6.14 -15.25 15.37
N THR A 22 5.42 -14.11 15.44
CA THR A 22 4.57 -13.65 14.34
C THR A 22 5.40 -13.01 13.22
N ILE A 23 6.46 -12.27 13.55
CA ILE A 23 7.34 -11.67 12.54
C ILE A 23 8.00 -12.75 11.69
N GLY A 24 8.57 -13.78 12.32
CA GLY A 24 9.29 -14.85 11.61
C GLY A 24 8.39 -15.57 10.60
N GLN A 25 7.20 -15.99 11.02
CA GLN A 25 6.25 -16.70 10.16
C GLN A 25 5.78 -15.85 8.99
N VAL A 26 5.43 -14.58 9.24
CA VAL A 26 4.98 -13.67 8.18
C VAL A 26 6.14 -13.35 7.22
N CYS A 27 7.35 -13.16 7.74
CA CYS A 27 8.54 -12.90 6.93
C CYS A 27 8.83 -14.07 5.97
N THR A 28 8.80 -15.32 6.46
CA THR A 28 8.97 -16.51 5.63
C THR A 28 7.88 -16.63 4.57
N HIS A 29 6.62 -16.35 4.90
CA HIS A 29 5.55 -16.34 3.91
C HIS A 29 5.78 -15.28 2.82
N LEU A 30 6.18 -14.07 3.21
CA LEU A 30 6.44 -12.97 2.29
C LEU A 30 7.69 -13.21 1.42
N GLN A 31 8.68 -13.93 1.91
CA GLN A 31 9.88 -14.32 1.16
C GLN A 31 9.53 -15.13 -0.10
N VAL A 32 8.55 -16.04 0.00
CA VAL A 32 8.12 -16.92 -1.10
C VAL A 32 7.43 -16.15 -2.21
N LEU A 33 6.79 -15.02 -1.90
CA LEU A 33 6.04 -14.20 -2.86
C LEU A 33 6.94 -13.37 -3.81
N GLY A 34 8.27 -13.51 -3.73
CA GLY A 34 9.26 -12.63 -4.38
C GLY A 34 9.11 -12.40 -5.89
N GLY A 35 9.81 -11.38 -6.38
CA GLY A 35 9.89 -10.99 -7.79
C GLY A 35 11.32 -11.06 -8.34
N LYS A 36 11.53 -10.62 -9.59
CA LYS A 36 12.84 -10.72 -10.27
C LYS A 36 13.91 -9.76 -9.72
N GLY A 37 13.53 -8.79 -8.90
CA GLY A 37 14.45 -7.79 -8.33
C GLY A 37 13.81 -6.95 -7.22
N LEU A 38 14.59 -6.02 -6.67
CA LEU A 38 14.23 -5.20 -5.50
C LEU A 38 12.86 -4.54 -5.62
N PHE A 39 12.61 -3.95 -6.78
CA PHE A 39 11.38 -3.22 -7.08
C PHE A 39 10.16 -4.15 -7.08
N ASP A 40 10.20 -5.25 -7.83
CA ASP A 40 9.08 -6.18 -7.95
C ASP A 40 8.80 -6.88 -6.61
N THR A 41 9.86 -7.31 -5.90
CA THR A 41 9.73 -7.94 -4.59
C THR A 41 9.09 -7.00 -3.58
N THR A 42 9.60 -5.76 -3.45
CA THR A 42 9.04 -4.78 -2.50
C THR A 42 7.57 -4.48 -2.81
N ARG A 43 7.21 -4.32 -4.08
CA ARG A 43 5.84 -4.03 -4.50
C ARG A 43 4.88 -5.19 -4.27
N THR A 44 5.34 -6.42 -4.48
CA THR A 44 4.54 -7.63 -4.26
C THR A 44 4.25 -7.83 -2.77
N ILE A 45 5.27 -7.64 -1.93
CA ILE A 45 5.11 -7.65 -0.46
C ILE A 45 4.11 -6.57 -0.03
N LEU A 46 4.24 -5.34 -0.52
CA LEU A 46 3.32 -4.25 -0.20
C LEU A 46 1.87 -4.59 -0.60
N GLY A 47 1.65 -5.14 -1.79
CA GLY A 47 0.32 -5.55 -2.26
C GLY A 47 -0.29 -6.71 -1.46
N THR A 48 0.54 -7.50 -0.78
CA THR A 48 0.09 -8.57 0.12
C THR A 48 -0.34 -8.02 1.48
N ILE A 49 0.30 -6.95 1.95
CA ILE A 49 0.02 -6.34 3.25
C ILE A 49 -1.11 -5.31 3.15
N ILE A 50 -1.18 -4.54 2.06
CA ILE A 50 -2.01 -3.35 1.94
C ILE A 50 -2.95 -3.48 0.75
N HIS A 51 -4.25 -3.37 1.02
CA HIS A 51 -5.25 -3.36 -0.03
C HIS A 51 -5.19 -2.04 -0.79
N GLN A 52 -5.57 -2.08 -2.07
CA GLN A 52 -5.54 -0.91 -2.94
C GLN A 52 -6.35 0.28 -2.38
N ASP A 53 -7.51 0.02 -1.76
CA ASP A 53 -8.35 1.06 -1.16
C ASP A 53 -7.64 1.78 -0.01
N LEU A 54 -6.86 1.07 0.79
CA LEU A 54 -6.04 1.68 1.83
C LEU A 54 -4.85 2.44 1.24
N ALA A 55 -4.26 1.90 0.17
CA ALA A 55 -3.09 2.48 -0.49
C ALA A 55 -3.37 3.87 -1.07
N VAL A 56 -4.58 4.14 -1.56
CA VAL A 56 -4.96 5.47 -2.08
C VAL A 56 -5.22 6.49 -0.97
N GLU A 57 -5.63 6.03 0.22
CA GLU A 57 -5.90 6.89 1.38
C GLU A 57 -4.63 7.21 2.20
N CYS A 58 -3.56 6.45 2.02
CA CYS A 58 -2.30 6.63 2.75
C CYS A 58 -1.21 7.29 1.90
N ASN A 59 -0.19 7.83 2.56
CA ASN A 59 1.11 8.04 1.93
C ASN A 59 2.25 7.82 2.93
N TRP A 60 3.49 7.88 2.46
CA TRP A 60 4.65 7.63 3.31
C TRP A 60 4.73 8.57 4.52
N SER A 61 4.60 9.88 4.30
CA SER A 61 4.93 10.92 5.30
C SER A 61 3.72 11.54 6.03
N GLY A 62 2.50 11.22 5.62
CA GLY A 62 1.26 11.79 6.15
C GLY A 62 0.89 13.17 5.58
N LYS A 63 1.37 13.52 4.38
CA LYS A 63 1.00 14.79 3.73
C LYS A 63 -0.50 14.86 3.42
N ASN A 64 -1.06 16.07 3.35
CA ASN A 64 -2.46 16.35 3.01
C ASN A 64 -3.47 15.68 3.96
N ASN A 65 -3.17 15.65 5.27
CA ASN A 65 -3.99 15.01 6.30
C ASN A 65 -4.24 13.51 6.08
N LYS A 66 -3.41 12.85 5.27
CA LYS A 66 -3.45 11.39 5.10
C LYS A 66 -2.67 10.70 6.21
N PRO A 67 -3.02 9.45 6.56
CA PRO A 67 -2.22 8.63 7.47
C PRO A 67 -0.78 8.43 6.93
N ALA A 68 0.20 8.56 7.83
CA ALA A 68 1.61 8.37 7.53
C ALA A 68 2.01 6.91 7.69
N PHE A 69 2.31 6.24 6.58
CA PHE A 69 2.73 4.84 6.61
C PHE A 69 4.03 4.62 7.39
N SER A 70 4.93 5.61 7.40
CA SER A 70 6.19 5.55 8.15
C SER A 70 6.00 5.39 9.68
N LYS A 71 4.79 5.61 10.20
CA LYS A 71 4.48 5.41 11.63
C LYS A 71 4.31 3.92 11.99
N PHE A 72 4.00 3.05 11.02
CA PHE A 72 3.85 1.61 11.23
C PHE A 72 5.22 0.90 11.20
N LYS A 73 6.05 1.20 12.20
CA LYS A 73 7.46 0.77 12.25
C LYS A 73 7.64 -0.74 12.11
N ASN A 74 6.77 -1.54 12.73
CA ASN A 74 6.89 -3.01 12.70
C ASN A 74 6.56 -3.55 11.31
N VAL A 75 5.58 -2.97 10.63
CA VAL A 75 5.27 -3.31 9.24
C VAL A 75 6.43 -2.92 8.31
N VAL A 76 7.05 -1.76 8.51
CA VAL A 76 8.23 -1.35 7.74
C VAL A 76 9.41 -2.30 7.96
N LEU A 77 9.68 -2.67 9.22
CA LEU A 77 10.74 -3.63 9.55
C LEU A 77 10.47 -5.02 8.96
N LEU A 78 9.22 -5.49 8.98
CA LEU A 78 8.82 -6.74 8.35
C LEU A 78 9.10 -6.72 6.84
N ILE A 79 8.76 -5.63 6.13
CA ILE A 79 9.01 -5.48 4.70
C ILE A 79 10.53 -5.52 4.43
N LEU A 80 11.32 -4.79 5.22
CA LEU A 80 12.78 -4.78 5.11
C LEU A 80 13.39 -6.16 5.36
N GLY A 81 12.90 -6.87 6.38
CA GLY A 81 13.33 -8.24 6.70
C GLY A 81 13.01 -9.20 5.58
N ALA A 82 11.77 -9.18 5.07
CA ALA A 82 11.32 -10.04 3.98
C ALA A 82 12.11 -9.80 2.69
N VAL A 83 12.42 -8.54 2.36
CA VAL A 83 13.26 -8.19 1.20
C VAL A 83 14.68 -8.72 1.38
N ARG A 84 15.30 -8.53 2.56
CA ARG A 84 16.70 -8.94 2.81
C ARG A 84 16.90 -10.45 2.95
N GLN A 85 15.85 -11.19 3.29
CA GLN A 85 15.88 -12.65 3.24
C GLN A 85 15.91 -13.20 1.80
N HIS A 86 15.58 -12.38 0.81
CA HIS A 86 15.80 -12.75 -0.58
C HIS A 86 17.30 -12.68 -0.89
N SER A 87 17.89 -13.82 -1.29
CA SER A 87 19.35 -13.98 -1.43
C SER A 87 20.01 -12.93 -2.33
N LEU A 88 19.30 -12.49 -3.39
CA LEU A 88 19.78 -11.47 -4.33
C LEU A 88 19.68 -10.02 -3.81
N LEU A 89 18.97 -9.77 -2.71
CA LEU A 89 18.61 -8.42 -2.24
C LEU A 89 19.13 -8.11 -0.83
N LYS A 90 19.93 -9.02 -0.26
CA LYS A 90 20.47 -8.93 1.11
C LYS A 90 21.23 -7.63 1.39
N ASP A 91 21.93 -7.11 0.38
CA ASP A 91 22.83 -5.96 0.50
C ASP A 91 22.11 -4.62 0.24
N ASN A 92 20.81 -4.65 -0.08
CA ASN A 92 20.08 -3.42 -0.32
C ASN A 92 19.90 -2.61 0.97
N THR A 93 20.06 -1.31 0.81
CA THR A 93 19.93 -0.34 1.88
C THR A 93 18.46 -0.16 2.23
N GLN A 94 18.20 0.18 3.49
CA GLN A 94 16.84 0.53 3.93
C GLN A 94 16.27 1.69 3.10
N LYS A 95 17.11 2.66 2.74
CA LYS A 95 16.72 3.81 1.92
C LYS A 95 16.18 3.40 0.55
N GLU A 96 16.83 2.46 -0.13
CA GLU A 96 16.38 1.97 -1.45
C GLU A 96 14.98 1.35 -1.37
N VAL A 97 14.73 0.53 -0.33
CA VAL A 97 13.41 -0.07 -0.09
C VAL A 97 12.37 1.00 0.23
N GLU A 98 12.69 1.94 1.12
CA GLU A 98 11.79 3.06 1.46
C GLU A 98 11.45 3.92 0.25
N ASP A 99 12.40 4.17 -0.64
CA ASP A 99 12.17 4.97 -1.85
C ASP A 99 11.21 4.25 -2.81
N ILE A 100 11.27 2.91 -2.87
CA ILE A 100 10.29 2.09 -3.59
C ILE A 100 8.92 2.16 -2.92
N ILE A 101 8.85 2.05 -1.59
CA ILE A 101 7.59 2.19 -0.83
C ILE A 101 6.93 3.55 -1.10
N LYS A 102 7.70 4.65 -1.04
CA LYS A 102 7.24 6.01 -1.37
C LYS A 102 6.67 6.08 -2.78
N GLY A 103 7.41 5.56 -3.76
CA GLY A 103 6.97 5.49 -5.15
C GLY A 103 5.71 4.64 -5.32
N TRP A 104 5.57 3.58 -4.52
CA TRP A 104 4.40 2.72 -4.51
C TRP A 104 3.16 3.47 -4.00
N PHE A 105 3.23 4.19 -2.88
CA PHE A 105 2.07 5.01 -2.45
C PHE A 105 1.75 6.14 -3.44
N ARG A 106 2.77 6.80 -4.01
CA ARG A 106 2.57 7.90 -4.97
C ARG A 106 1.77 7.46 -6.21
N THR A 107 1.98 6.24 -6.65
CA THR A 107 1.32 5.67 -7.84
C THR A 107 0.05 4.89 -7.50
N ALA A 108 -0.41 4.90 -6.23
CA ALA A 108 -1.58 4.13 -5.83
C ALA A 108 -2.83 4.54 -6.63
N THR A 109 -3.10 5.84 -6.79
CA THR A 109 -4.27 6.34 -7.55
C THR A 109 -4.28 5.91 -9.01
N ASP A 110 -3.12 5.60 -9.60
CA ASP A 110 -3.02 5.19 -11.01
C ASP A 110 -3.24 3.67 -11.19
N ARG A 111 -3.22 2.88 -10.12
CA ARG A 111 -3.45 1.42 -10.17
C ARG A 111 -4.92 1.08 -10.38
N ASN A 112 -5.20 -0.14 -10.87
CA ASN A 112 -6.54 -0.66 -11.11
C ASN A 112 -7.45 0.23 -11.98
N GLY A 113 -6.85 1.01 -12.89
CA GLY A 113 -7.56 1.89 -13.82
C GLY A 113 -8.09 3.18 -13.18
N GLY A 114 -7.46 3.68 -12.10
CA GLY A 114 -7.98 4.83 -11.36
C GLY A 114 -8.16 6.12 -12.19
N ARG A 115 -7.30 6.39 -13.19
CA ARG A 115 -7.51 7.53 -14.13
C ARG A 115 -8.79 7.39 -14.94
N SER A 116 -9.15 6.18 -15.35
CA SER A 116 -10.37 5.90 -16.13
C SER A 116 -11.63 5.75 -15.27
N ARG A 117 -11.50 5.56 -13.94
CA ARG A 117 -12.63 5.56 -13.00
C ARG A 117 -12.99 6.97 -12.53
N LEU A 118 -11.99 7.81 -12.24
CA LEU A 118 -12.21 9.22 -11.89
C LEU A 118 -12.87 10.00 -13.03
N SER A 119 -12.45 9.76 -14.28
CA SER A 119 -13.12 10.38 -15.44
C SER A 119 -14.58 9.94 -15.58
N LYS A 120 -14.89 8.66 -15.32
CA LYS A 120 -16.27 8.12 -15.36
C LYS A 120 -17.15 8.62 -14.21
N GLN A 121 -16.62 8.72 -12.99
CA GLN A 121 -17.37 9.28 -11.85
C GLN A 121 -17.65 10.77 -12.02
N GLN A 122 -16.68 11.53 -12.53
CA GLN A 122 -16.86 12.95 -12.80
C GLN A 122 -17.88 13.17 -13.93
N MET A 123 -17.82 12.37 -15.01
CA MET A 123 -18.84 12.37 -16.07
C MET A 123 -20.24 12.02 -15.56
N ASN A 124 -20.38 11.00 -14.69
CA ASN A 124 -21.66 10.64 -14.09
C ASN A 124 -22.22 11.75 -13.19
N HIS A 125 -21.37 12.42 -12.39
CA HIS A 125 -21.79 13.54 -11.56
C HIS A 125 -22.32 14.72 -12.40
N TYR A 126 -21.65 15.06 -13.50
CA TYR A 126 -22.14 16.04 -14.46
C TYR A 126 -23.48 15.62 -15.07
N TYR A 127 -23.63 14.37 -15.50
CA TYR A 127 -24.86 13.88 -16.11
C TYR A 127 -26.05 13.98 -15.16
N VAL A 128 -25.85 13.61 -13.89
CA VAL A 128 -26.86 13.76 -12.84
C VAL A 128 -27.26 15.22 -12.66
N ILE A 129 -26.29 16.14 -12.50
CA ILE A 129 -26.59 17.57 -12.33
C ILE A 129 -27.41 18.11 -13.51
N ILE A 130 -27.00 17.82 -14.75
CA ILE A 130 -27.68 18.31 -15.95
C ILE A 130 -29.12 17.76 -16.02
N HIS A 131 -29.33 16.49 -15.67
CA HIS A 131 -30.65 15.86 -15.70
C HIS A 131 -31.59 16.40 -14.61
N TYR A 132 -31.08 16.73 -13.43
CA TYR A 132 -31.86 17.38 -12.37
C TYR A 132 -32.15 18.85 -12.67
N SER A 133 -31.26 19.56 -13.37
CA SER A 133 -31.49 20.94 -13.81
C SER A 133 -32.52 21.06 -14.95
N PHE A 134 -32.70 20.01 -15.77
CA PHE A 134 -33.71 19.97 -16.84
C PHE A 134 -35.13 19.63 -16.36
N PHE A 135 -35.29 19.16 -15.12
CA PHE A 135 -36.57 18.76 -14.53
C PHE A 135 -37.21 19.86 -13.63
N LEU A 136 -36.61 21.05 -13.58
CA LEU A 136 -37.01 22.18 -12.73
C LEU A 136 -37.61 23.37 -13.50
N PHE A 137 -38.06 23.17 -14.74
CA PHE A 137 -38.84 24.15 -15.52
C PHE A 137 -40.16 23.56 -16.01
#